data_AF-A0A354TJY9-F1
#
_entry.id   AF-A0A354TJY9-F1
#
_cell.length_a   1.000
_cell.length_b   1.000
_cell.length_c   1.000
_cell.angle_alpha   90.00
_cell.angle_beta   90.00
_cell.angle_gamma   90.00
#
_symmetry.space_group_name_H-M   'P 1'
#
loop_
_entity.id
_entity.type
_entity.pdbx_description
1 polymer ?
#
loop_
_entity_poly.entity_id
_entity_poly.type
_entity_poly.pdbx_seq_one_letter_code
_entity_poly.pdbx_strand_id
1 'polypeptide(L)'
;MPAPSWDSAKSLNCDAKPRKVRELIRDLQHAGFAQLSGGGKGSHRKFYHPRYPGAVTVSGKEGAGVKYYQEKQVRQAIDKTLE
;
A
#
# COMPACT_ATOMS: atom_id res chain seq x y z
N MET A 1 21.39 -14.87 -40.01
CA MET A 1 20.23 -14.11 -39.49
C MET A 1 20.10 -14.44 -38.01
N PRO A 2 20.56 -13.61 -37.05
CA PRO A 2 20.32 -13.87 -35.63
C PRO A 2 18.89 -13.50 -35.22
N ALA A 3 18.28 -14.34 -34.38
CA ALA A 3 16.92 -14.16 -33.87
C ALA A 3 16.79 -12.92 -32.96
N PRO A 4 15.60 -12.28 -32.90
CA PRO A 4 15.38 -11.14 -32.02
C PRO A 4 15.45 -11.57 -30.55
N SER A 5 16.37 -10.95 -29.80
CA SER A 5 16.46 -11.07 -28.35
C SER A 5 15.14 -10.64 -27.69
N TRP A 6 14.65 -11.47 -26.76
CA TRP A 6 13.43 -11.22 -25.98
C TRP A 6 13.66 -10.30 -24.77
N ASP A 7 14.88 -9.76 -24.58
CA ASP A 7 15.28 -8.89 -23.46
C ASP A 7 14.75 -7.44 -23.53
N SER A 8 13.63 -7.20 -24.21
CA SER A 8 13.02 -5.86 -24.26
C SER A 8 11.50 -5.90 -24.20
N ALA A 9 10.96 -6.65 -23.23
CA ALA A 9 9.67 -6.32 -22.65
C ALA A 9 9.81 -5.02 -21.83
N LYS A 10 9.81 -3.93 -22.59
CA LYS A 10 9.63 -2.53 -22.21
C LYS A 10 9.21 -2.31 -20.76
N SER A 11 10.07 -1.57 -20.05
CA SER A 11 9.71 -0.48 -19.14
C SER A 11 8.24 -0.08 -19.27
N LEU A 12 7.43 -0.52 -18.30
CA LEU A 12 6.19 0.16 -17.98
C LEU A 12 6.56 1.44 -17.25
N ASN A 13 6.94 2.45 -18.03
CA ASN A 13 6.98 3.83 -17.60
C ASN A 13 5.52 4.30 -17.48
N CYS A 14 4.93 4.09 -16.31
CA CYS A 14 3.58 4.54 -15.97
C CYS A 14 3.65 5.84 -15.13
N ASP A 15 4.04 6.93 -15.79
CA ASP A 15 4.03 8.31 -15.28
C ASP A 15 2.62 8.96 -15.36
N ALA A 16 1.59 8.18 -15.02
CA ALA A 16 0.26 8.69 -14.67
C ALA A 16 -0.07 8.22 -13.26
N LYS A 17 0.75 8.67 -12.29
CA LYS A 17 0.86 8.25 -10.88
C LYS A 17 -0.38 7.48 -10.36
N PRO A 18 -0.47 6.14 -10.58
CA PRO A 18 -1.51 5.36 -9.94
C PRO A 18 -1.19 5.37 -8.44
N ARG A 19 -2.21 5.56 -7.57
CA ARG A 19 -2.01 5.53 -6.10
C ARG A 19 -1.34 4.19 -5.75
N LYS A 20 -0.08 4.25 -5.32
CA LYS A 20 0.74 3.09 -4.95
C LYS A 20 0.58 2.79 -3.47
N VAL A 21 0.75 1.52 -3.10
CA VAL A 21 0.61 1.09 -1.70
C VAL A 21 1.57 1.86 -0.78
N ARG A 22 2.76 2.20 -1.28
CA ARG A 22 3.71 3.08 -0.56
C ARG A 22 3.13 4.43 -0.12
N GLU A 23 2.22 5.02 -0.90
CA GLU A 23 1.62 6.31 -0.55
C GLU A 23 0.58 6.14 0.55
N LEU A 24 -0.27 5.11 0.44
CA LEU A 24 -1.22 4.74 1.48
C LEU A 24 -0.53 4.50 2.83
N ILE A 25 0.62 3.84 2.81
CA ILE A 25 1.43 3.58 4.00
C ILE A 25 1.99 4.88 4.58
N ARG A 26 2.42 5.83 3.74
CA ARG A 26 2.88 7.16 4.21
C ARG A 26 1.73 7.95 4.85
N ASP A 27 0.56 7.97 4.23
CA ASP A 27 -0.64 8.63 4.76
C ASP A 27 -1.00 8.04 6.14
N LEU A 28 -0.98 6.70 6.27
CA LEU A 28 -1.20 6.00 7.54
C LEU A 28 -0.16 6.37 8.61
N GLN A 29 1.14 6.33 8.27
CA GLN A 29 2.19 6.70 9.22
C GLN A 29 2.07 8.15 9.67
N HIS A 30 1.73 9.07 8.76
CA HIS A 30 1.52 10.48 9.08
C HIS A 30 0.31 10.70 9.99
N ALA A 31 -0.73 9.88 9.82
CA ALA A 31 -1.88 9.86 10.73
C ALA A 31 -1.60 9.15 12.07
N GLY A 32 -0.37 8.68 12.31
CA GLY A 32 0.03 8.04 13.58
C GLY A 32 -0.26 6.54 13.65
N PHE A 33 -0.60 5.89 12.53
CA PHE A 33 -0.81 4.44 12.51
C PHE A 33 0.54 3.73 12.62
N ALA A 34 0.65 2.87 13.63
CA ALA A 34 1.83 2.06 13.85
C ALA A 34 1.70 0.74 13.09
N GLN A 35 2.77 0.34 12.40
CA GLN A 35 2.82 -0.97 11.74
C GLN A 35 3.06 -2.05 12.81
N LEU A 36 2.16 -3.02 12.92
CA LEU A 36 2.35 -4.18 13.77
C LEU A 36 3.33 -5.14 13.08
N SER A 37 4.59 -5.15 13.52
CA SER A 37 5.68 -5.96 12.94
C SER A 37 5.62 -7.45 13.30
N GLY A 38 4.70 -7.85 14.19
CA GLY A 38 4.60 -9.22 14.72
C GLY A 38 3.75 -10.23 13.93
N GLY A 39 3.25 -9.88 12.73
CA GLY A 39 2.17 -10.64 12.09
C GLY A 39 2.28 -10.87 10.59
N GLY A 40 3.49 -11.02 10.02
CA GLY A 40 3.61 -11.18 8.57
C GLY A 40 4.93 -11.75 8.07
N LYS A 41 5.00 -13.07 7.93
CA LYS A 41 5.93 -13.71 6.99
C LYS A 41 5.36 -13.50 5.57
N GLY A 42 5.53 -12.32 4.98
CA GLY A 42 5.10 -12.05 3.59
C GLY A 42 4.70 -10.61 3.25
N SER A 43 4.05 -10.45 2.09
CA SER A 43 3.68 -9.16 1.47
C SER A 43 2.46 -8.47 2.11
N HIS A 44 2.17 -8.73 3.39
CA HIS A 44 1.01 -8.21 4.11
C HIS A 44 1.49 -7.48 5.37
N ARG A 45 1.05 -6.23 5.54
CA ARG A 45 1.38 -5.39 6.69
C ARG A 45 0.09 -5.04 7.41
N LYS A 46 0.06 -5.21 8.74
CA LYS A 46 -1.05 -4.76 9.57
C LYS A 46 -0.66 -3.44 10.23
N PHE A 47 -1.57 -2.49 10.21
CA PHE A 47 -1.43 -1.20 10.86
C PHE A 47 -2.48 -1.11 11.96
N TYR A 48 -2.07 -0.62 13.13
CA TYR A 48 -2.94 -0.40 14.28
C TYR A 48 -2.85 1.07 14.69
N HIS A 49 -3.90 1.59 15.29
CA HIS A 49 -3.91 2.95 15.82
C HIS A 49 -4.66 2.98 17.15
N PRO A 50 -4.16 3.66 18.20
CA PRO A 50 -4.79 3.66 19.52
C PRO A 50 -6.21 4.28 19.52
N ARG A 51 -6.45 5.28 18.66
CA ARG A 51 -7.78 5.89 18.47
C ARG A 51 -8.71 5.11 17.53
N TYR A 52 -8.20 4.11 16.80
CA TYR A 52 -9.03 3.31 15.90
C TYR A 52 -9.26 1.94 16.53
N PRO A 53 -10.51 1.56 16.84
CA PRO A 53 -10.81 0.27 17.48
C PRO A 53 -10.54 -0.95 16.57
N GLY A 54 -10.06 -0.74 15.34
CA GLY A 54 -9.72 -1.80 14.39
C GLY A 54 -8.24 -1.82 13.99
N ALA A 55 -7.89 -2.79 13.15
CA ALA A 55 -6.60 -2.84 12.48
C ALA A 55 -6.81 -2.70 10.97
N VAL A 56 -5.97 -1.90 10.32
CA VAL A 56 -5.95 -1.74 8.87
C VAL A 56 -4.97 -2.75 8.29
N THR A 57 -5.49 -3.72 7.53
CA THR A 57 -4.63 -4.71 6.86
C THR A 57 -4.34 -4.27 5.44
N VAL A 58 -3.09 -3.90 5.18
CA VAL A 58 -2.61 -3.54 3.85
C VAL A 58 -1.91 -4.75 3.25
N SER A 59 -2.53 -5.33 2.23
CA SER A 59 -1.95 -6.42 1.44
C SER A 59 -1.35 -5.87 0.15
N GLY A 60 -0.09 -6.20 -0.13
CA GLY A 60 0.57 -5.80 -1.36
C GLY A 60 2.02 -5.38 -1.15
N LYS A 61 2.78 -5.45 -2.24
CA LYS A 61 4.12 -4.88 -2.32
C LYS A 61 4.02 -3.36 -2.43
N GLU A 62 5.01 -2.63 -1.90
CA GLU A 62 5.03 -1.17 -1.91
C GLU A 62 4.94 -0.56 -3.33
N GLY A 63 5.37 -1.29 -4.35
CA GLY A 63 5.27 -0.92 -5.76
C GLY A 63 3.96 -1.28 -6.46
N ALA A 64 3.06 -2.04 -5.83
CA ALA A 64 1.80 -2.45 -6.41
C ALA A 64 0.79 -1.29 -6.42
N GLY A 65 -0.14 -1.32 -7.39
CA GLY A 65 -1.30 -0.44 -7.41
C GLY A 65 -2.24 -0.77 -6.24
N VAL A 66 -2.72 0.28 -5.58
CA VAL A 66 -3.70 0.16 -4.48
C VAL A 66 -5.04 -0.24 -5.07
N LYS A 67 -5.70 -1.20 -4.42
CA LYS A 67 -7.09 -1.52 -4.76
C LYS A 67 -8.02 -0.49 -4.11
N TYR A 68 -9.05 -0.05 -4.82
CA TYR A 68 -9.99 0.97 -4.33
C TYR A 68 -10.52 0.71 -2.91
N TYR A 69 -10.81 -0.55 -2.55
CA TYR A 69 -11.26 -0.91 -1.21
C TYR A 69 -10.21 -0.64 -0.12
N GLN A 70 -8.92 -0.80 -0.42
CA GLN A 70 -7.84 -0.55 0.54
C GLN A 70 -7.71 0.94 0.81
N GLU A 71 -7.78 1.77 -0.24
CA GLU A 71 -7.77 3.22 -0.08
C GLU A 71 -8.97 3.70 0.73
N LYS A 72 -10.17 3.17 0.45
CA LYS A 72 -11.37 3.48 1.21
C LYS A 72 -11.23 3.09 2.69
N GLN A 73 -10.69 1.90 2.98
CA GLN A 73 -10.42 1.46 4.36
C GLN A 73 -9.43 2.37 5.08
N VAL A 74 -8.34 2.76 4.41
CA VAL A 74 -7.35 3.68 4.98
C VAL A 74 -7.96 5.04 5.27
N ARG A 75 -8.68 5.63 4.31
CA ARG A 75 -9.34 6.92 4.52
C ARG A 75 -10.34 6.88 5.67
N GLN A 76 -11.18 5.85 5.74
CA GLN A 76 -12.14 5.68 6.84
C GLN A 76 -11.45 5.50 8.19
N ALA A 77 -10.31 4.81 8.22
CA ALA A 77 -9.55 4.66 9.45
C ALA A 77 -8.97 6.02 9.88
N ILE A 78 -8.35 6.77 8.96
CA ILE A 78 -7.78 8.10 9.26
C ILE A 78 -8.87 9.06 9.72
N ASP A 79 -10.00 9.11 9.03
CA ASP A 79 -11.16 9.96 9.35
C ASP A 79 -11.64 9.71 10.79
N LYS A 80 -11.83 8.43 11.15
CA LYS A 80 -12.20 8.02 12.52
C LYS A 80 -11.16 8.32 13.58
N THR A 81 -9.89 8.47 13.22
CA THR A 81 -8.84 8.86 14.17
C THR A 81 -8.72 10.37 14.34
N LEU A 82 -9.28 11.15 13.42
CA LEU A 82 -9.30 12.61 13.49
C LEU A 82 -10.55 13.14 14.21
N GLU A 83 -11.63 12.35 14.25
CA GLU A 83 -12.78 12.55 15.15
C GLU A 83 -12.37 12.40 16.63
#